data_AF-A0A733MB25-F1
#
_entry.id   AF-A0A733MB25-F1
#
_cell.length_a   1.000
_cell.length_b   1.000
_cell.length_c   1.000
_cell.angle_alpha   90.00
_cell.angle_beta   90.00
_cell.angle_gamma   90.00
#
_symmetry.space_group_name_H-M   'P 1'
#
loop_
_entity.id
_entity.type
_entity.pdbx_description
1 polymer ?
#
loop_
_entity_poly.entity_id
_entity_poly.type
_entity_poly.pdbx_seq_one_letter_code
_entity_poly.pdbx_strand_id
1 'polypeptide(L)' 'MKINKPSRINGRVPVLSAQEAVNYIPDEATLCILGAGGGILEATTLITALADKYQTTQSPRD' A
#
# COMPACT_ATOMS: atom_id res chain seq x y z
N MET A 1 11.14 10.36 -9.76
CA MET A 1 11.46 9.15 -8.96
C MET A 1 10.97 7.92 -9.71
N LYS A 2 11.77 6.85 -9.84
CA LYS A 2 11.31 5.62 -10.51
C LYS A 2 10.59 4.75 -9.48
N ILE A 3 9.27 4.65 -9.57
CA ILE A 3 8.46 3.83 -8.66
C ILE A 3 8.78 2.37 -8.93
N ASN A 4 9.34 1.68 -7.94
CA ASN A 4 9.53 0.24 -8.00
C ASN A 4 8.15 -0.44 -8.00
N LYS A 5 7.93 -1.45 -8.84
CA LYS A 5 6.64 -2.15 -8.93
C LYS A 5 6.83 -3.62 -9.28
N PRO A 6 5.98 -4.52 -8.77
CA PRO A 6 6.09 -5.94 -9.07
C PRO A 6 5.90 -6.22 -10.57
N SER A 7 6.67 -7.17 -11.11
CA SER A 7 6.56 -7.59 -12.51
C SER A 7 5.34 -8.47 -12.73
N ARG A 8 4.72 -8.36 -13.91
CA ARG A 8 3.64 -9.26 -14.35
C ARG A 8 4.22 -10.57 -14.87
N ILE A 9 3.52 -11.67 -14.63
CA ILE A 9 3.89 -13.01 -15.14
C ILE A 9 2.83 -13.43 -16.17
N ASN A 10 3.25 -13.67 -17.42
CA ASN A 10 2.36 -14.04 -18.52
C ASN A 10 1.13 -13.11 -18.65
N GLY A 11 1.35 -11.80 -18.48
CA GLY A 11 0.30 -10.79 -18.53
C GLY A 11 -0.62 -10.72 -17.30
N ARG A 12 -0.48 -11.59 -16.29
CA ARG A 12 -1.32 -11.57 -15.08
C ARG A 12 -0.92 -10.43 -14.13
N VAL A 13 -1.89 -9.87 -13.42
CA VAL A 13 -1.63 -8.87 -12.37
C VAL A 13 -0.95 -9.54 -11.17
N PRO A 14 0.03 -8.90 -10.53
CA PRO A 14 0.63 -9.42 -9.29
C PRO A 14 -0.43 -9.51 -8.19
N VAL A 15 -0.43 -10.62 -7.47
CA VAL A 15 -1.26 -10.83 -6.28
C VAL A 15 -0.31 -10.94 -5.09
N LEU A 16 -0.50 -10.07 -4.12
CA LEU A 16 0.36 -9.93 -2.94
C LEU A 16 -0.50 -9.86 -1.69
N SER A 17 0.11 -10.15 -0.53
CA SER A 17 -0.46 -9.74 0.75
C SER A 17 -0.46 -8.21 0.89
N ALA A 18 -1.27 -7.68 1.80
CA ALA A 18 -1.31 -6.24 2.07
C ALA A 18 0.05 -5.74 2.59
N GLN A 19 0.73 -6.53 3.42
CA GLN A 19 2.05 -6.22 3.98
C GLN A 19 3.13 -6.10 2.88
N GLU A 20 3.12 -7.01 1.91
CA GLU A 20 4.02 -6.92 0.76
C GLU A 20 3.68 -5.73 -0.15
N ALA A 21 2.40 -5.41 -0.32
CA ALA A 21 1.96 -4.31 -1.18
C ALA A 21 2.42 -2.94 -0.63
N VAL A 22 2.26 -2.69 0.67
CA VAL A 22 2.66 -1.41 1.30
C VAL A 22 4.19 -1.21 1.36
N ASN A 23 4.99 -2.24 1.05
CA ASN A 23 6.44 -2.11 0.89
C ASN A 23 6.87 -1.35 -0.36
N TYR A 24 5.95 -1.14 -1.30
CA TYR A 24 6.22 -0.34 -2.49
C TYR A 24 5.92 1.15 -2.31
N ILE A 25 5.38 1.57 -1.16
CA ILE A 25 5.12 2.99 -0.86
C ILE A 25 6.42 3.61 -0.31
N PRO A 26 7.05 4.57 -1.01
CA PRO A 26 8.24 5.27 -0.54
C PRO A 26 7.89 6.42 0.43
N ASP A 27 8.91 6.94 1.11
CA ASP A 27 8.84 8.23 1.82
C ASP A 27 8.38 9.34 0.84
N GLU A 28 7.70 10.36 1.36
CA GLU A 28 7.21 11.53 0.60
C GLU A 28 6.16 11.21 -0.49
N ALA A 29 5.55 10.01 -0.43
CA ALA A 29 4.53 9.61 -1.38
C ALA A 29 3.18 10.28 -1.08
N THR A 30 2.64 11.03 -2.04
CA THR A 30 1.23 11.46 -1.97
C THR A 30 0.30 10.25 -2.15
N LEU A 31 -0.34 9.83 -1.06
CA LEU A 31 -1.24 8.68 -1.03
C LEU A 31 -2.71 9.13 -1.18
N CYS A 32 -3.42 8.53 -2.13
CA CYS A 32 -4.87 8.68 -2.27
C CYS A 32 -5.59 7.45 -1.70
N ILE A 33 -6.58 7.66 -0.84
CA ILE A 33 -7.42 6.59 -0.27
C ILE A 33 -8.84 6.75 -0.80
N LEU A 34 -9.35 5.72 -1.48
CA LEU A 34 -10.75 5.61 -1.86
C LEU A 34 -11.58 5.19 -0.64
N GLY A 35 -12.72 5.83 -0.42
CA GLY A 35 -13.68 5.38 0.59
C GLY A 35 -14.77 6.41 0.88
N ALA A 36 -15.76 5.96 1.63
CA ALA A 36 -16.80 6.76 2.28
C ALA A 36 -17.07 6.25 3.71
N GLY A 37 -17.94 6.94 4.47
CA GLY A 37 -18.24 6.58 5.86
C GLY A 37 -18.78 5.15 6.01
N GLY A 38 -18.46 4.51 7.13
CA GLY A 38 -18.91 3.14 7.44
C GLY A 38 -18.20 2.03 6.63
N GLY A 39 -17.03 2.31 6.05
CA GLY A 39 -16.22 1.33 5.32
C GLY A 39 -16.65 1.11 3.86
N ILE A 40 -17.49 1.98 3.30
CA ILE A 40 -17.94 1.87 1.92
C ILE A 40 -16.77 2.10 0.97
N LEU A 41 -16.47 1.09 0.13
CA LEU A 41 -15.34 1.07 -0.82
C LEU A 41 -13.96 1.23 -0.18
N GLU A 42 -13.84 1.05 1.14
CA GLU A 42 -12.59 1.19 1.85
C GLU A 42 -11.70 -0.06 1.65
N ALA A 43 -10.43 0.15 1.30
CA ALA A 43 -9.44 -0.91 1.25
C ALA A 43 -8.81 -1.14 2.64
N THR A 44 -9.63 -1.49 3.65
CA THR A 44 -9.24 -1.53 5.07
C THR A 44 -7.96 -2.32 5.32
N THR A 45 -7.78 -3.47 4.64
CA THR A 45 -6.60 -4.32 4.81
C THR A 45 -5.29 -3.63 4.41
N LEU A 46 -5.30 -2.76 3.40
CA LEU A 46 -4.13 -1.96 3.01
C LEU A 46 -3.86 -0.82 4.00
N ILE A 47 -4.93 -0.18 4.50
CA ILE A 47 -4.82 0.90 5.50
C ILE A 47 -4.21 0.34 6.79
N THR A 48 -4.72 -0.79 7.28
CA THR A 48 -4.18 -1.46 8.47
C THR A 48 -2.72 -1.87 8.26
N ALA A 49 -2.38 -2.49 7.12
CA ALA A 49 -1.00 -2.91 6.86
C ALA A 49 -0.02 -1.72 6.81
N LEU A 50 -0.42 -0.59 6.24
CA LEU A 50 0.42 0.62 6.22
C LEU A 50 0.60 1.20 7.63
N ALA A 51 -0.47 1.25 8.43
CA ALA A 51 -0.41 1.72 9.82
C ALA A 51 0.52 0.82 10.67
N ASP A 52 0.36 -0.51 10.58
CA ASP A 52 1.19 -1.49 11.28
C ASP A 52 2.66 -1.39 10.87
N LYS A 53 2.93 -1.20 9.57
CA LYS A 53 4.29 -1.02 9.06
C LYS A 53 4.93 0.24 9.64
N TYR A 54 4.21 1.36 9.67
CA TYR A 54 4.73 2.59 10.27
C TYR A 54 4.99 2.44 11.77
N GLN A 55 4.05 1.82 12.50
CA GLN A 55 4.20 1.60 13.94
C GLN A 55 5.45 0.77 14.27
N THR A 56 5.75 -0.25 13.46
CA THR A 56 6.86 -1.18 13.69
C THR A 56 8.21 -0.67 13.19
N THR A 57 8.23 0.09 12.08
CA THR A 57 9.48 0.45 11.39
C THR A 57 9.77 1.95 11.35
N GLN A 58 8.80 2.79 11.72
CA GLN A 58 8.83 4.24 11.52
C GLN A 58 9.07 4.62 10.04
N SER A 59 8.56 3.82 9.11
CA SER A 59 8.63 4.04 7.66
C SER A 59 7.38 3.49 6.94
N PRO A 60 6.93 4.04 5.81
CA PRO A 60 7.46 5.25 5.14
C PRO A 60 7.10 6.54 5.90
N ARG A 61 7.83 7.63 5.66
CA ARG A 61 7.64 8.94 6.32
C ARG A 61 7.37 10.05 5.32
N ASP A 62 6.67 11.07 5.80
CA ASP A 62 6.36 12.30 5.09
C ASP A 62 5.68 12.10 3.72
#